data_AF-A0A9P7UXJ7-F1
#
_entry.id   AF-A0A9P7UXJ7-F1
#
_cell.length_a   1.000
_cell.length_b   1.000
_cell.length_c   1.000
_cell.angle_alpha   90.00
_cell.angle_beta   90.00
_cell.angle_gamma   90.00
#
_symmetry.space_group_name_H-M   'P 1'
#
loop_
_entity.id
_entity.type
_entity.pdbx_description
1 polymer ?
#
loop_
_entity_poly.entity_id
_entity_poly.type
_entity_poly.pdbx_seq_one_letter_code
_entity_poly.pdbx_strand_id
1 'polypeptide(L)'
;MSMLRRIWRAITRPTGFVGRDLEGNSFYERPTPHPSGRTRRVVKYRRPEDQWLYIGGGRRLPIQWSAWLSHTRPTPPTLQELQVDLIRQQRVHHNAEMIKAADEMEREEQRRLLQAGATTKKAITLGIEPTSSGNENTSSKGKDPSTMGAPAGGPLALTQEPLCPSPTKKLASKLLPTTGPDEYKPESWSPRVSVQRGQQREG
;
A
#
# COMPACT_ATOMS: atom_id res chain seq x y z
N MET A 1 -4.18 -29.11 51.70
CA MET A 1 -3.61 -29.38 50.35
C MET A 1 -3.85 -28.23 49.35
N SER A 2 -3.36 -27.00 49.59
CA SER A 2 -3.65 -25.84 48.69
C SER A 2 -2.41 -25.08 48.16
N MET A 3 -1.30 -25.06 48.91
CA MET A 3 -0.08 -24.33 48.52
C MET A 3 0.48 -24.77 47.16
N LEU A 4 0.67 -26.08 46.95
CA LEU A 4 1.24 -26.64 45.72
C LEU A 4 0.46 -26.25 44.46
N ARG A 5 -0.88 -26.25 44.52
CA ARG A 5 -1.74 -25.81 43.40
C ARG A 5 -1.64 -24.31 43.14
N ARG A 6 -1.43 -23.48 44.18
CA ARG A 6 -1.22 -22.02 44.01
C ARG A 6 0.14 -21.73 43.40
N ILE A 7 1.20 -22.43 43.83
CA ILE A 7 2.55 -22.35 43.25
C ILE A 7 2.51 -22.77 41.77
N TRP A 8 1.92 -23.93 41.46
CA TRP A 8 1.77 -24.41 40.07
C TRP A 8 0.98 -23.44 39.19
N ARG A 9 -0.09 -22.82 39.70
CA ARG A 9 -0.86 -21.80 38.98
C ARG A 9 -0.07 -20.50 38.75
N ALA A 10 0.71 -20.05 39.74
CA ALA A 10 1.55 -18.86 39.60
C ALA A 10 2.66 -19.06 38.55
N ILE A 11 3.22 -20.26 38.45
CA ILE A 11 4.22 -20.63 37.45
C ILE A 11 3.59 -20.75 36.04
N THR A 12 2.42 -21.37 35.93
CA THR A 12 1.77 -21.65 34.63
C THR A 12 0.98 -20.47 34.04
N ARG A 13 0.47 -19.54 34.87
CA ARG A 13 -0.26 -18.35 34.43
C ARG A 13 0.11 -17.12 35.29
N PRO A 14 1.25 -16.45 35.00
CA PRO A 14 1.56 -15.13 35.58
C PRO A 14 0.39 -14.15 35.40
N THR A 15 0.07 -13.42 36.47
CA THR A 15 -1.09 -12.53 36.55
C THR A 15 -1.04 -11.42 35.51
N GLY A 16 -2.15 -11.22 34.80
CA GLY A 16 -2.26 -10.21 33.75
C GLY A 16 -1.58 -10.58 32.42
N PHE A 17 -1.32 -11.88 32.15
CA PHE A 17 -0.91 -12.32 30.82
C PHE A 17 -2.00 -12.02 29.76
N VAL A 18 -1.61 -11.35 28.68
CA VAL A 18 -2.51 -10.91 27.61
C VAL A 18 -2.30 -11.73 26.33
N GLY A 19 -1.05 -11.97 25.93
CA GLY A 19 -0.75 -12.68 24.70
C GLY A 19 0.74 -12.81 24.42
N ARG A 20 1.05 -13.35 23.23
CA ARG A 20 2.41 -13.47 22.68
C ARG A 20 2.45 -12.98 21.25
N ASP A 21 3.62 -12.54 20.81
CA ASP A 21 3.91 -12.30 19.40
C ASP A 21 4.46 -13.56 18.70
N LEU A 22 4.84 -13.40 17.43
CA LEU A 22 5.41 -14.46 16.59
C LEU A 22 6.86 -14.82 16.97
N GLU A 23 7.58 -13.94 17.67
CA GLU A 23 8.95 -14.19 18.15
C GLU A 23 8.98 -14.97 19.47
N GLY A 24 7.86 -14.93 20.22
CA GLY A 24 7.65 -15.57 21.51
C GLY A 24 7.76 -14.63 22.71
N ASN A 25 7.85 -13.32 22.49
CA ASN A 25 7.78 -12.33 23.56
C ASN A 25 6.38 -12.37 24.17
N SER A 26 6.28 -12.22 25.49
CA SER A 26 5.02 -12.33 26.23
C SER A 26 4.59 -10.98 26.78
N PHE A 27 3.33 -10.62 26.58
CA PHE A 27 2.78 -9.30 26.91
C PHE A 27 1.84 -9.37 28.11
N TYR A 28 1.92 -8.35 28.97
CA TYR A 28 1.25 -8.31 30.26
C TYR A 28 0.58 -6.95 30.50
N GLU A 29 -0.62 -6.98 31.06
CA GLU A 29 -1.35 -5.80 31.54
C GLU A 29 -1.70 -5.99 33.02
N ARG A 30 -1.30 -5.04 33.86
CA ARG A 30 -1.50 -5.09 35.32
C ARG A 30 -1.95 -3.71 35.82
N PRO A 31 -2.88 -3.60 36.79
CA PRO A 31 -3.20 -2.31 37.39
C PRO A 31 -1.96 -1.71 38.08
N THR A 32 -1.80 -0.39 38.06
CA THR A 32 -0.77 0.27 38.89
C THR A 32 -1.18 0.26 40.36
N PRO A 33 -0.25 0.13 41.31
CA PRO A 33 -0.55 0.27 42.75
C PRO A 33 -1.02 1.68 43.15
N HIS A 34 -0.68 2.69 42.33
CA HIS A 34 -1.06 4.09 42.56
C HIS A 34 -2.47 4.38 42.00
N PRO A 35 -3.31 5.20 42.65
CA PRO A 35 -4.71 5.45 42.29
C PRO A 35 -4.93 6.27 41.00
N SER A 36 -3.98 6.32 40.07
CA SER A 36 -4.12 7.02 38.78
C SER A 36 -5.05 6.32 37.78
N GLY A 37 -5.64 5.17 38.15
CA GLY A 37 -6.59 4.39 37.33
C GLY A 37 -5.99 3.72 36.07
N ARG A 38 -4.75 4.04 35.70
CA ARG A 38 -4.11 3.58 34.46
C ARG A 38 -3.50 2.18 34.65
N THR A 39 -3.75 1.28 33.71
CA THR A 39 -3.05 -0.01 33.66
C THR A 39 -1.59 0.19 33.21
N ARG A 40 -0.67 -0.64 33.72
CA ARG A 40 0.69 -0.76 33.22
C ARG A 40 0.77 -1.93 32.26
N ARG A 41 1.18 -1.64 31.02
CA ARG A 41 1.47 -2.63 29.98
C ARG A 41 2.98 -2.88 29.92
N VAL A 42 3.38 -4.15 29.86
CA VAL A 42 4.79 -4.60 29.96
C VAL A 42 5.04 -5.76 29.00
N VAL A 43 6.17 -5.73 28.29
CA VAL A 43 6.69 -6.87 27.52
C VAL A 43 7.71 -7.64 28.36
N LYS A 44 7.67 -8.96 28.29
CA LYS A 44 8.73 -9.87 28.74
C LYS A 44 9.31 -10.54 27.51
N TYR A 45 10.54 -10.17 27.16
CA TYR A 45 11.26 -10.75 26.03
C TYR A 45 11.50 -12.25 26.22
N ARG A 46 11.61 -12.98 25.11
CA ARG A 46 11.84 -14.43 25.13
C ARG A 46 13.18 -14.81 25.76
N ARG A 47 14.25 -14.09 25.41
CA ARG A 47 15.55 -14.15 26.09
C ARG A 47 15.81 -12.83 26.82
N PRO A 48 16.49 -12.83 27.98
CA PRO A 48 16.84 -11.60 28.66
C PRO A 48 17.87 -10.78 27.89
N GLU A 49 18.80 -11.41 27.15
CA GLU A 49 19.80 -10.69 26.34
C GLU A 49 19.15 -9.83 25.25
N ASP A 50 18.07 -10.32 24.62
CA ASP A 50 17.39 -9.64 23.52
C ASP A 50 16.85 -8.26 23.93
N GLN A 51 16.62 -8.01 25.23
CA GLN A 51 16.16 -6.71 25.75
C GLN A 51 17.03 -5.55 25.26
N TRP A 52 18.37 -5.73 25.24
CA TRP A 52 19.29 -4.70 24.76
C TRP A 52 19.21 -4.49 23.26
N LEU A 53 18.92 -5.55 22.48
CA LEU A 53 18.72 -5.46 21.03
C LEU A 53 17.45 -4.68 20.68
N TYR A 54 16.36 -4.85 21.43
CA TYR A 54 15.13 -4.06 21.23
C TYR A 54 15.28 -2.60 21.65
N ILE A 55 16.02 -2.31 22.73
CA ILE A 55 16.27 -0.94 23.19
C ILE A 55 17.24 -0.21 22.26
N GLY A 56 18.31 -0.88 21.82
CA GLY A 56 19.29 -0.34 20.87
C GLY A 56 18.83 -0.28 19.41
N GLY A 57 17.57 -0.64 19.12
CA GLY A 57 16.98 -0.57 17.77
C GLY A 57 17.42 -1.68 16.80
N GLY A 58 18.33 -2.58 17.20
CA GLY A 58 18.76 -3.73 16.40
C GLY A 58 17.67 -4.80 16.20
N ARG A 59 16.64 -4.80 17.04
CA ARG A 59 15.36 -5.50 16.82
C ARG A 59 14.19 -4.54 17.09
N ARG A 60 13.04 -4.77 16.45
CA ARG A 60 11.82 -3.96 16.67
C ARG A 60 10.65 -4.89 16.91
N LEU A 61 9.83 -4.57 17.92
CA LEU A 61 8.57 -5.28 18.17
C LEU A 61 7.58 -5.03 17.02
N PRO A 62 6.62 -5.93 16.77
CA PRO A 62 5.55 -5.69 15.80
C PRO A 62 4.78 -4.40 16.14
N ILE A 63 4.48 -3.60 15.11
CA ILE A 63 3.90 -2.25 15.25
C ILE A 63 2.59 -2.26 16.07
N GLN A 64 1.78 -3.30 15.88
CA GLN A 64 0.52 -3.49 16.60
C GLN A 64 0.74 -3.69 18.12
N TRP A 65 1.79 -4.42 18.51
CA TRP A 65 2.18 -4.58 19.92
C TRP A 65 2.79 -3.31 20.50
N SER A 66 3.59 -2.55 19.74
CA SER A 66 4.09 -1.26 20.23
C SER A 66 2.95 -0.24 20.43
N ALA A 67 1.96 -0.21 19.54
CA ALA A 67 0.78 0.65 19.68
C ALA A 67 -0.13 0.24 20.85
N TRP A 68 -0.15 -1.04 21.21
CA TRP A 68 -0.81 -1.52 22.42
C TRP A 68 -0.03 -1.15 23.68
N LEU A 69 1.29 -1.32 23.70
CA LEU A 69 2.17 -0.92 24.82
C LEU A 69 2.11 0.59 25.09
N SER A 70 2.05 1.44 24.06
CA SER A 70 1.91 2.90 24.19
C SER A 70 0.52 3.35 24.67
N HIS A 71 -0.44 2.42 24.84
CA HIS A 71 -1.86 2.68 25.11
C HIS A 71 -2.62 3.39 23.98
N THR A 72 -2.01 3.51 22.78
CA THR A 72 -2.69 4.07 21.60
C THR A 72 -3.79 3.13 21.11
N ARG A 73 -3.60 1.81 21.24
CA ARG A 73 -4.62 0.79 20.93
C ARG A 73 -5.20 0.20 22.23
N PRO A 74 -6.52 0.16 22.43
CA PRO A 74 -7.12 -0.42 23.63
C PRO A 74 -6.98 -1.95 23.65
N THR A 75 -7.33 -2.63 22.55
CA THR A 75 -7.32 -4.08 22.40
C THR A 75 -5.93 -4.62 22.04
N PRO A 76 -5.51 -5.79 22.56
CA PRO A 76 -4.29 -6.44 22.10
C PRO A 76 -4.46 -6.97 20.66
N PRO A 77 -3.38 -7.05 19.87
CA PRO A 77 -3.42 -7.71 18.56
C PRO A 77 -3.55 -9.23 18.69
N THR A 78 -4.09 -9.85 17.64
CA THR A 78 -4.19 -11.32 17.55
C THR A 78 -3.04 -11.93 16.75
N LEU A 79 -2.76 -13.22 16.94
CA LEU A 79 -1.69 -13.91 16.21
C LEU A 79 -1.92 -13.89 14.68
N GLN A 80 -3.17 -14.06 14.25
CA GLN A 80 -3.57 -14.01 12.84
C GLN A 80 -3.37 -12.61 12.25
N GLU A 81 -3.68 -11.55 13.01
CA GLU A 81 -3.47 -10.16 12.59
C GLU A 81 -1.98 -9.84 12.35
N LEU A 82 -1.09 -10.40 13.18
CA LEU A 82 0.36 -10.29 13.01
C LEU A 82 0.86 -11.05 11.79
N GLN A 83 0.32 -12.25 11.52
CA GLN A 83 0.66 -13.04 10.33
C GLN A 83 0.22 -12.34 9.03
N VAL A 84 -1.00 -11.79 9.02
CA VAL A 84 -1.52 -11.01 7.88
C VAL A 84 -0.68 -9.76 7.63
N ASP A 85 -0.24 -9.06 8.68
CA ASP A 85 0.62 -7.89 8.51
C ASP A 85 2.02 -8.24 7.98
N LEU A 86 2.62 -9.37 8.39
CA LEU A 86 3.87 -9.85 7.78
C LEU A 86 3.71 -10.14 6.27
N ILE A 87 2.63 -10.83 5.87
CA ILE A 87 2.34 -11.10 4.46
C ILE A 87 2.15 -9.78 3.68
N ARG A 88 1.48 -8.79 4.29
CA ARG A 88 1.32 -7.45 3.72
C ARG A 88 2.66 -6.74 3.56
N GLN A 89 3.53 -6.77 4.58
CA GLN A 89 4.87 -6.18 4.53
C GLN A 89 5.72 -6.81 3.42
N GLN A 90 5.70 -8.14 3.27
CA GLN A 90 6.41 -8.86 2.20
C GLN A 90 5.94 -8.42 0.80
N ARG A 91 4.62 -8.31 0.58
CA ARG A 91 4.06 -7.82 -0.70
C ARG A 91 4.47 -6.38 -1.00
N VAL A 92 4.40 -5.50 0.01
CA VAL A 92 4.81 -4.09 -0.14
C VAL A 92 6.30 -3.98 -0.46
N HIS A 93 7.15 -4.79 0.19
CA HIS A 93 8.58 -4.82 -0.06
C HIS A 93 8.89 -5.26 -1.51
N HIS A 94 8.31 -6.38 -1.94
CA HIS A 94 8.47 -6.88 -3.31
C HIS A 94 8.01 -5.86 -4.38
N ASN A 95 6.85 -5.24 -4.18
CA ASN A 95 6.36 -4.21 -5.09
C ASN A 95 7.29 -2.98 -5.13
N ALA A 96 7.86 -2.58 -3.98
CA ALA A 96 8.82 -1.48 -3.91
C ALA A 96 10.15 -1.82 -4.61
N GLU A 97 10.61 -3.07 -4.56
CA GLU A 97 11.78 -3.54 -5.31
C GLU A 97 11.52 -3.50 -6.83
N MET A 98 10.34 -3.95 -7.28
CA MET A 98 9.95 -3.87 -8.70
C MET A 98 9.90 -2.43 -9.22
N ILE A 99 9.27 -1.52 -8.47
CA ILE A 99 9.21 -0.09 -8.84
C ILE A 99 10.62 0.50 -8.89
N LYS A 100 11.45 0.23 -7.86
CA LYS A 100 12.83 0.71 -7.84
C LYS A 100 13.65 0.25 -9.04
N ALA A 101 13.50 -1.01 -9.48
CA ALA A 101 14.17 -1.52 -10.67
C ALA A 101 13.69 -0.83 -11.97
N ALA A 102 12.39 -0.56 -12.09
CA ALA A 102 11.84 0.21 -13.22
C ALA A 102 12.36 1.66 -13.22
N ASP A 103 12.31 2.34 -12.08
CA ASP A 103 12.83 3.71 -11.89
C ASP A 103 14.35 3.80 -12.19
N GLU A 104 15.10 2.74 -11.92
CA GLU A 104 16.53 2.65 -12.25
C GLU A 104 16.74 2.53 -13.76
N MET A 105 16.04 1.62 -14.44
CA MET A 105 16.11 1.49 -15.91
C MET A 105 15.72 2.78 -16.63
N GLU A 106 14.59 3.40 -16.26
CA GLU A 106 14.14 4.65 -16.88
C GLU A 106 15.18 5.77 -16.70
N ARG A 107 15.77 5.88 -15.50
CA ARG A 107 16.83 6.86 -15.20
C ARG A 107 18.10 6.61 -16.03
N GLU A 108 18.43 5.36 -16.32
CA GLU A 108 19.55 5.02 -17.20
C GLU A 108 19.26 5.36 -18.67
N GLU A 109 18.04 5.10 -19.16
CA GLU A 109 17.60 5.48 -20.51
C GLU A 109 17.58 7.00 -20.69
N GLN A 110 17.00 7.74 -19.74
CA GLN A 110 17.02 9.21 -19.73
C GLN A 110 18.47 9.75 -19.73
N ARG A 111 19.36 9.18 -18.91
CA ARG A 111 20.80 9.53 -18.90
C ARG A 111 21.45 9.26 -20.26
N ARG A 112 21.13 8.13 -20.91
CA ARG A 112 21.64 7.78 -22.25
C ARG A 112 21.14 8.73 -23.33
N LEU A 113 19.86 9.09 -23.31
CA LEU A 113 19.26 10.04 -24.25
C LEU A 113 19.86 11.45 -24.10
N LEU A 114 20.08 11.91 -22.87
CA LEU A 114 20.75 13.19 -22.60
C LEU A 114 22.20 13.20 -23.11
N GLN A 115 22.95 12.11 -22.91
CA GLN A 115 24.31 11.96 -23.45
C GLN A 115 24.32 11.93 -24.99
N ALA A 116 23.43 11.16 -25.61
CA ALA A 116 23.30 11.11 -27.07
C ALA A 116 22.94 12.50 -27.66
N GLY A 117 21.98 13.20 -27.07
CA GLY A 117 21.62 14.57 -27.46
C GLY A 117 22.77 15.57 -27.29
N ALA A 118 23.62 15.39 -26.28
CA ALA A 118 24.84 16.18 -26.11
C ALA A 118 25.89 15.86 -27.18
N THR A 119 26.08 14.59 -27.57
CA THR A 119 27.01 14.22 -28.65
C THR A 119 26.57 14.77 -30.01
N THR A 120 25.28 14.73 -30.34
CA THR A 120 24.76 15.30 -31.61
C THR A 120 24.99 16.81 -31.67
N LYS A 121 24.70 17.54 -30.58
CA LYS A 121 24.99 18.99 -30.51
C LYS A 121 26.47 19.30 -30.69
N LYS A 122 27.36 18.52 -30.05
CA LYS A 122 28.81 18.68 -30.16
C LYS A 122 29.34 18.36 -31.56
N ALA A 123 28.77 17.38 -32.25
CA ALA A 123 29.12 17.03 -33.63
C ALA A 123 28.69 18.11 -34.64
N ILE A 124 27.50 18.71 -34.45
CA ILE A 124 27.03 19.84 -35.27
C ILE A 124 27.96 21.06 -35.11
N THR A 125 28.46 21.33 -33.90
CA THR A 125 29.48 22.39 -33.67
C THR A 125 30.85 22.08 -34.29
N LEU A 126 31.10 20.83 -34.71
CA LEU A 126 32.36 20.38 -35.33
C LEU A 126 32.28 20.19 -36.85
N GLY A 127 31.17 20.61 -37.50
CA GLY A 127 31.14 20.86 -38.94
C GLY A 127 31.15 19.61 -39.85
N ILE A 128 30.54 18.51 -39.42
CA ILE A 128 30.37 17.31 -40.25
C ILE A 128 28.89 17.14 -40.61
N GLU A 129 28.52 17.40 -41.87
CA GLU A 129 27.16 17.22 -42.36
C GLU A 129 26.85 15.74 -42.71
N PRO A 130 25.72 15.18 -42.24
CA PRO A 130 25.21 13.90 -42.73
C PRO A 130 24.34 14.12 -43.98
N THR A 131 24.88 13.80 -45.16
CA THR A 131 24.17 13.94 -46.44
C THR A 131 23.32 12.71 -46.77
N SER A 132 21.99 12.82 -46.69
CA SER A 132 21.02 11.94 -47.37
C SER A 132 19.65 12.64 -47.42
N SER A 133 19.21 13.21 -48.55
CA SER A 133 18.44 12.49 -49.59
C SER A 133 17.46 11.47 -48.97
N GLY A 134 16.15 11.66 -48.92
CA GLY A 134 15.29 12.61 -49.64
C GLY A 134 14.43 11.88 -50.65
N ASN A 135 13.17 11.61 -50.30
CA ASN A 135 12.11 11.37 -51.28
C ASN A 135 10.73 11.58 -50.62
N GLU A 136 10.01 12.60 -51.07
CA GLU A 136 8.57 12.76 -50.80
C GLU A 136 7.81 12.17 -51.99
N ASN A 137 6.71 11.46 -51.75
CA ASN A 137 5.79 11.12 -52.83
C ASN A 137 4.33 11.22 -52.34
N THR A 138 3.45 11.75 -53.18
CA THR A 138 2.20 12.40 -52.75
C THR A 138 0.92 11.62 -53.07
N SER A 139 -0.01 11.64 -52.11
CA SER A 139 -1.47 11.76 -52.27
C SER A 139 -2.28 10.78 -53.17
N SER A 140 -3.12 9.95 -52.55
CA SER A 140 -4.55 9.71 -52.87
C SER A 140 -5.12 8.71 -51.85
N LYS A 141 -6.21 8.95 -51.10
CA LYS A 141 -7.61 9.34 -51.38
C LYS A 141 -8.54 8.16 -51.76
N GLY A 142 -9.13 7.52 -50.74
CA GLY A 142 -10.57 7.19 -50.78
C GLY A 142 -11.04 5.78 -50.33
N LYS A 143 -11.96 5.81 -49.35
CA LYS A 143 -13.33 5.23 -49.42
C LYS A 143 -13.57 3.78 -48.94
N ASP A 144 -14.25 3.65 -47.80
CA ASP A 144 -15.05 2.47 -47.41
C ASP A 144 -16.27 2.29 -48.35
N PRO A 145 -16.89 1.08 -48.41
CA PRO A 145 -18.09 0.91 -47.56
C PRO A 145 -18.34 -0.52 -47.00
N SER A 146 -19.17 -0.53 -45.95
CA SER A 146 -19.87 -1.62 -45.25
C SER A 146 -20.37 -2.84 -46.05
N THR A 147 -20.65 -3.97 -45.38
CA THR A 147 -22.03 -4.53 -45.19
C THR A 147 -22.11 -5.96 -44.56
N MET A 148 -22.78 -6.05 -43.40
CA MET A 148 -23.69 -7.11 -42.86
C MET A 148 -23.37 -8.63 -42.91
N GLY A 149 -23.71 -9.35 -41.81
CA GLY A 149 -23.83 -10.82 -41.83
C GLY A 149 -24.10 -11.54 -40.49
N ALA A 150 -25.36 -11.57 -40.02
CA ALA A 150 -25.91 -12.55 -39.06
C ALA A 150 -27.22 -13.10 -39.69
N PRO A 151 -27.74 -14.33 -39.40
CA PRO A 151 -28.12 -14.86 -38.08
C PRO A 151 -27.73 -16.37 -37.94
N ALA A 152 -28.34 -17.32 -37.20
CA ALA A 152 -29.51 -17.44 -36.29
C ALA A 152 -29.33 -18.65 -35.33
N GLY A 153 -30.20 -18.83 -34.31
CA GLY A 153 -30.36 -20.12 -33.61
C GLY A 153 -30.96 -20.01 -32.19
N GLY A 154 -32.18 -20.53 -31.97
CA GLY A 154 -32.96 -20.40 -30.74
C GLY A 154 -32.93 -21.60 -29.75
N PRO A 155 -33.70 -21.56 -28.63
CA PRO A 155 -33.38 -22.29 -27.40
C PRO A 155 -34.46 -23.28 -26.88
N LEU A 156 -34.07 -24.19 -25.97
CA LEU A 156 -34.90 -25.04 -25.09
C LEU A 156 -34.06 -25.43 -23.84
N ALA A 157 -34.56 -25.77 -22.64
CA ALA A 157 -35.81 -25.43 -21.92
C ALA A 157 -35.64 -25.77 -20.41
N LEU A 158 -36.54 -25.23 -19.58
CA LEU A 158 -36.74 -25.34 -18.10
C LEU A 158 -36.40 -26.72 -17.45
N THR A 159 -36.00 -26.77 -16.16
CA THR A 159 -36.91 -26.70 -14.98
C THR A 159 -36.25 -26.12 -13.71
N GLN A 160 -37.07 -25.61 -12.79
CA GLN A 160 -36.72 -24.59 -11.78
C GLN A 160 -37.33 -24.89 -10.38
N GLU A 161 -36.73 -24.28 -9.34
CA GLU A 161 -37.40 -23.74 -8.12
C GLU A 161 -38.03 -24.74 -7.11
N PRO A 162 -38.50 -24.30 -5.91
CA PRO A 162 -38.38 -22.97 -5.24
C PRO A 162 -37.66 -23.06 -3.86
N LEU A 163 -37.37 -22.01 -3.07
CA LEU A 163 -38.24 -20.89 -2.66
C LEU A 163 -37.46 -19.59 -2.34
N CYS A 164 -37.97 -18.47 -2.88
CA CYS A 164 -38.07 -17.17 -2.21
C CYS A 164 -39.21 -16.37 -2.88
N PRO A 165 -40.24 -15.86 -2.17
CA PRO A 165 -41.26 -15.02 -2.80
C PRO A 165 -40.75 -13.58 -2.97
N SER A 166 -40.92 -13.03 -4.18
CA SER A 166 -40.62 -11.65 -4.54
C SER A 166 -41.87 -10.74 -4.48
N PRO A 167 -41.71 -9.44 -4.75
CA PRO A 167 -42.37 -8.97 -5.97
C PRO A 167 -41.48 -8.09 -6.87
N THR A 168 -41.73 -8.19 -8.18
CA THR A 168 -40.94 -7.56 -9.25
C THR A 168 -41.40 -6.16 -9.64
N LYS A 169 -40.47 -5.31 -10.11
CA LYS A 169 -40.62 -4.60 -11.40
C LYS A 169 -39.24 -4.28 -12.02
N LYS A 170 -39.19 -4.37 -13.35
CA LYS A 170 -37.99 -4.21 -14.19
C LYS A 170 -37.54 -2.74 -14.25
N LEU A 171 -36.25 -2.46 -14.43
CA LEU A 171 -35.63 -2.12 -15.73
C LEU A 171 -34.17 -1.63 -15.57
N ALA A 172 -33.41 -1.71 -16.66
CA ALA A 172 -32.21 -0.92 -16.95
C ALA A 172 -30.97 -1.15 -16.07
N SER A 173 -30.16 -2.10 -16.53
CA SER A 173 -28.69 -1.95 -16.56
C SER A 173 -28.33 -0.58 -17.17
N LYS A 174 -28.09 0.41 -16.32
CA LYS A 174 -27.61 1.74 -16.71
C LYS A 174 -26.36 2.08 -15.94
N LEU A 175 -25.28 2.23 -16.71
CA LEU A 175 -24.14 3.10 -16.43
C LEU A 175 -23.31 2.72 -15.19
N LEU A 176 -22.37 1.79 -15.40
CA LEU A 176 -21.00 2.13 -15.01
C LEU A 176 -20.67 3.47 -15.70
N PRO A 177 -20.17 4.49 -14.98
CA PRO A 177 -19.82 5.75 -15.62
C PRO A 177 -18.69 5.48 -16.61
N THR A 178 -19.01 5.56 -17.91
CA THR A 178 -18.00 5.73 -18.95
C THR A 178 -17.22 6.98 -18.59
N THR A 179 -15.93 6.81 -18.26
CA THR A 179 -14.98 7.93 -18.20
C THR A 179 -15.10 8.72 -19.48
N GLY A 180 -15.32 10.03 -19.37
CA GLY A 180 -15.38 10.91 -20.53
C GLY A 180 -14.07 10.91 -21.32
N PRO A 181 -13.98 11.67 -22.42
CA PRO A 181 -12.73 11.90 -23.13
C PRO A 181 -11.79 12.85 -22.33
N ASP A 182 -11.75 12.68 -21.01
CA ASP A 182 -10.86 13.41 -20.11
C ASP A 182 -9.46 12.83 -20.26
N GLU A 183 -8.68 13.49 -21.13
CA GLU A 183 -7.25 13.28 -21.27
C GLU A 183 -6.56 13.67 -19.95
N TYR A 184 -6.50 12.71 -19.01
CA TYR A 184 -5.97 12.90 -17.67
C TYR A 184 -4.52 13.38 -17.73
N LYS A 185 -4.32 14.66 -17.43
CA LYS A 185 -3.02 15.29 -17.28
C LYS A 185 -2.77 15.51 -15.78
N PRO A 186 -1.64 15.03 -15.22
CA PRO A 186 -1.35 15.25 -13.82
C PRO A 186 -1.11 16.75 -13.57
N GLU A 187 -1.94 17.36 -12.72
CA GLU A 187 -1.71 18.72 -12.27
C GLU A 187 -0.37 18.81 -11.52
N SER A 188 0.44 19.81 -11.85
CA SER A 188 1.71 20.02 -11.17
C SER A 188 1.50 20.51 -9.74
N TRP A 189 1.98 19.73 -8.76
CA TRP A 189 1.88 20.06 -7.35
C TRP A 189 2.56 21.41 -7.07
N SER A 190 1.76 22.42 -6.71
CA SER A 190 2.24 23.76 -6.35
C SER A 190 2.02 24.02 -4.84
N PRO A 191 3.08 24.08 -4.01
CA PRO A 191 2.93 24.32 -2.58
C PRO A 191 2.47 25.77 -2.33
N ARG A 192 1.40 25.95 -1.56
CA ARG A 192 0.94 27.28 -1.14
C ARG A 192 1.93 27.89 -0.15
N VAL A 193 2.74 28.83 -0.61
CA VAL A 193 3.60 29.66 0.25
C VAL A 193 2.71 30.65 1.01
N SER A 194 2.61 30.48 2.34
CA SER A 194 1.87 31.40 3.20
C SER A 194 2.64 32.72 3.38
N VAL A 195 2.21 33.78 2.71
CA VAL A 195 2.77 35.12 2.93
C VAL A 195 2.39 35.61 4.32
N GLN A 196 3.38 35.65 5.22
CA GLN A 196 3.22 36.17 6.57
C GLN A 196 3.05 37.69 6.50
N ARG A 197 1.79 38.15 6.62
CA ARG A 197 1.44 39.58 6.56
C ARG A 197 1.94 40.31 7.81
N GLY A 198 3.20 40.74 7.78
CA GLY A 198 3.75 41.67 8.78
C GLY A 198 2.94 42.96 8.78
N GLN A 199 2.39 43.33 9.95
CA GLN A 199 1.70 44.60 10.12
C GLN A 199 2.72 45.75 10.02
N GLN A 200 2.48 46.69 9.11
CA GLN A 200 2.94 48.06 9.34
C GLN A 200 2.20 48.60 10.56
N ARG A 201 2.94 49.00 11.59
CA ARG A 201 2.48 49.98 12.57
C ARG A 201 3.18 51.30 12.25
N GLU A 202 2.43 52.23 11.70
CA GLU A 202 2.72 53.66 11.86
C GLU A 202 2.04 54.15 13.14
N GLY A 203 2.62 55.16 13.80
CA GLY A 203 2.19 55.70 15.09
C GLY A 203 3.33 55.78 16.08
#